data_AF-A0A835XRJ5-F1
#
_entry.id   AF-A0A835XRJ5-F1
#
_cell.length_a   1.000
_cell.length_b   1.000
_cell.length_c   1.000
_cell.angle_alpha   90.00
_cell.angle_beta   90.00
_cell.angle_gamma   90.00
#
_symmetry.space_group_name_H-M   'P 1'
#
loop_
_entity.id
_entity.type
_entity.pdbx_description
1 polymer ?
#
loop_
_entity_poly.entity_id
_entity_poly.type
_entity_poly.pdbx_seq_one_letter_code
_entity_poly.pdbx_strand_id
1 'polypeptide(L)'
;MTCADVITSLAPYDYLLGENPSDTRLARLNQKLALAPAVQDAAGYAGVFQYIKSKGTGFSCGFTQNWAGEVFEGLEGQYPYMLAGGTGDNKAPNTAAEYKAYYGDEVTALFKEYASSSKSYIFYIYHGAAADHVLLVEQLANQQGYRVYQSYNSVYSLKAWLEPGNTDTLAALWGPDPSKGHLIPNNKLYGIIDNIITTTFNGTFSAANPPPITLVGPDFHAFITYWLNQATNKTQIVDDVYKSKVKYGGGRIIPQAEFHEGYVATFNKLTAWYKDNLVAGGNARMPQDIFDAWTDLYGSPNPVVGAGLPINIVAEIQLPYFMQIKVVETTGADCWRNAKGLYASLNKPY
;
A
#
# COMPACT_ATOMS: atom_id res chain seq x y z
N MET A 1 24.16 -0.68 11.84
CA MET A 1 23.10 -1.05 10.89
C MET A 1 21.80 -0.48 11.42
N THR A 2 21.10 0.31 10.63
CA THR A 2 19.84 0.98 10.97
C THR A 2 18.64 0.09 10.66
N CYS A 3 17.44 0.43 11.16
CA CYS A 3 16.20 -0.26 10.78
C CYS A 3 15.96 -0.19 9.26
N ALA A 4 16.30 0.94 8.63
CA ALA A 4 16.21 1.11 7.19
C ALA A 4 17.13 0.18 6.40
N ASP A 5 18.36 -0.05 6.89
CA ASP A 5 19.30 -1.00 6.25
C ASP A 5 18.73 -2.43 6.27
N VAL A 6 18.14 -2.83 7.41
CA VAL A 6 17.48 -4.12 7.60
C VAL A 6 16.26 -4.27 6.68
N ILE A 7 15.40 -3.25 6.62
CA ILE A 7 14.23 -3.28 5.74
C ILE A 7 14.67 -3.42 4.29
N THR A 8 15.72 -2.68 3.89
CA THR A 8 16.27 -2.74 2.54
C THR A 8 16.83 -4.12 2.21
N SER A 9 17.51 -4.78 3.16
CA SER A 9 18.06 -6.13 2.96
C SER A 9 16.98 -7.23 2.93
N LEU A 10 15.81 -6.97 3.51
CA LEU A 10 14.65 -7.86 3.47
C LEU A 10 13.72 -7.61 2.28
N ALA A 11 13.73 -6.41 1.70
CA ALA A 11 12.86 -6.02 0.59
C ALA A 11 12.88 -6.97 -0.61
N PRO A 12 14.02 -7.58 -1.04
CA PRO A 12 14.03 -8.61 -2.07
C PRO A 12 13.14 -9.81 -1.76
N TYR A 13 12.81 -10.07 -0.49
CA TYR A 13 11.95 -11.17 -0.05
C TYR A 13 10.49 -10.74 0.18
N ASP A 14 10.09 -9.53 -0.21
CA ASP A 14 8.71 -9.02 -0.06
C ASP A 14 7.67 -9.98 -0.70
N TYR A 15 8.01 -10.65 -1.81
CA TYR A 15 7.16 -11.68 -2.43
C TYR A 15 6.98 -12.94 -1.57
N LEU A 16 7.97 -13.27 -0.72
CA LEU A 16 7.84 -14.33 0.28
C LEU A 16 7.06 -13.82 1.50
N LEU A 17 7.18 -12.55 1.84
CA LEU A 17 6.46 -11.99 2.98
C LEU A 17 5.00 -11.64 2.63
N GLY A 18 4.63 -11.72 1.34
CA GLY A 18 3.35 -11.33 0.75
C GLY A 18 2.35 -12.47 0.44
N GLU A 19 1.39 -12.19 -0.47
CA GLU A 19 0.23 -13.04 -0.77
C GLU A 19 0.59 -14.32 -1.55
N ASN A 20 -0.05 -15.46 -1.23
CA ASN A 20 -0.25 -16.51 -2.24
C ASN A 20 -1.66 -16.32 -2.83
N PRO A 21 -1.81 -15.78 -4.05
CA PRO A 21 -3.13 -15.57 -4.64
C PRO A 21 -3.89 -16.89 -4.88
N SER A 22 -3.21 -18.04 -4.89
CA SER A 22 -3.83 -19.36 -5.03
C SER A 22 -4.21 -20.02 -3.71
N ASP A 23 -3.74 -19.52 -2.56
CA ASP A 23 -4.12 -20.02 -1.23
C ASP A 23 -3.94 -18.93 -0.17
N THR A 24 -5.00 -18.17 0.09
CA THR A 24 -4.99 -17.04 1.02
C THR A 24 -4.71 -17.48 2.46
N ARG A 25 -4.90 -18.75 2.84
CA ARG A 25 -4.54 -19.26 4.18
C ARG A 25 -3.04 -19.19 4.42
N LEU A 26 -2.24 -19.18 3.36
CA LEU A 26 -0.79 -19.06 3.40
C LEU A 26 -0.32 -17.60 3.47
N ALA A 27 -1.21 -16.61 3.43
CA ALA A 27 -0.82 -15.22 3.60
C ALA A 27 -0.27 -14.98 5.02
N ARG A 28 0.81 -14.18 5.13
CA ARG A 28 1.47 -13.87 6.41
C ARG A 28 0.45 -13.39 7.45
N LEU A 29 -0.41 -12.44 7.10
CA LEU A 29 -1.47 -11.94 7.99
C LEU A 29 -2.40 -13.04 8.50
N ASN A 30 -2.82 -13.96 7.64
CA ASN A 30 -3.75 -15.03 8.03
C ASN A 30 -3.09 -16.08 8.92
N GLN A 31 -1.81 -16.40 8.68
CA GLN A 31 -1.02 -17.24 9.58
C GLN A 31 -0.88 -16.58 10.96
N LYS A 32 -0.63 -15.27 10.99
CA LYS A 32 -0.56 -14.51 12.24
C LYS A 32 -1.87 -14.53 13.01
N LEU A 33 -3.00 -14.28 12.34
CA LEU A 33 -4.34 -14.35 12.93
C LEU A 33 -4.67 -15.74 13.49
N ALA A 34 -4.23 -16.81 12.81
CA ALA A 34 -4.42 -18.17 13.28
C ALA A 34 -3.58 -18.52 14.52
N LEU A 35 -2.36 -17.97 14.62
CA LEU A 35 -1.45 -18.21 15.74
C LEU A 35 -1.72 -17.31 16.94
N ALA A 36 -2.29 -16.13 16.70
CA ALA A 36 -2.63 -15.11 17.67
C ALA A 36 -3.28 -15.69 18.96
N PRO A 37 -4.35 -16.53 18.89
CA PRO A 37 -4.99 -17.06 20.08
C PRO A 37 -4.13 -18.03 20.91
N ALA A 38 -3.13 -18.67 20.30
CA ALA A 38 -2.36 -19.77 20.90
C ALA A 38 -1.03 -19.33 21.53
N VAL A 39 -0.60 -18.08 21.30
CA VAL A 39 0.73 -17.60 21.68
C VAL A 39 0.61 -16.24 22.36
N GLN A 40 0.94 -16.18 23.65
CA GLN A 40 0.78 -14.97 24.46
C GLN A 40 2.06 -14.11 24.59
N ASP A 41 3.22 -14.58 24.12
CA ASP A 41 4.50 -13.87 24.24
C ASP A 41 5.39 -13.97 22.98
N ALA A 42 6.41 -13.11 22.91
CA ALA A 42 7.32 -12.98 21.77
C ALA A 42 8.15 -14.24 21.48
N ALA A 43 8.52 -14.99 22.53
CA ALA A 43 9.35 -16.19 22.41
C ALA A 43 8.55 -17.35 21.82
N GLY A 44 7.30 -17.52 22.26
CA GLY A 44 6.36 -18.46 21.66
C GLY A 44 6.05 -18.10 20.21
N TYR A 45 6.02 -16.81 19.87
CA TYR A 45 5.68 -16.38 18.51
C TYR A 45 6.79 -16.69 17.54
N ALA A 46 8.02 -16.27 17.84
CA ALA A 46 9.18 -16.55 17.00
C ALA A 46 9.46 -18.06 16.86
N GLY A 47 9.19 -18.86 17.89
CA GLY A 47 9.38 -20.32 17.86
C GLY A 47 8.33 -21.09 17.06
N VAL A 48 7.08 -20.60 17.05
CA VAL A 48 5.94 -21.26 16.37
C VAL A 48 5.71 -20.71 14.96
N PHE A 49 6.11 -19.46 14.70
CA PHE A 49 5.98 -18.83 13.39
C PHE A 49 6.99 -19.41 12.37
N GLN A 50 6.79 -20.67 12.01
CA GLN A 50 7.49 -21.36 10.93
C GLN A 50 6.74 -21.07 9.63
N TYR A 51 7.37 -20.28 8.77
CA TYR A 51 6.78 -19.80 7.54
C TYR A 51 6.42 -20.94 6.57
N ILE A 52 5.20 -20.89 6.05
CA ILE A 52 4.86 -21.58 4.79
C ILE A 52 5.08 -20.61 3.64
N LYS A 53 5.96 -21.00 2.70
CA LYS A 53 6.21 -20.29 1.45
C LYS A 53 4.92 -19.98 0.72
N SER A 54 4.48 -18.71 0.74
CA SER A 54 3.63 -18.22 -0.33
C SER A 54 4.48 -18.32 -1.60
N LYS A 55 4.10 -19.20 -2.53
CA LYS A 55 4.66 -19.21 -3.88
C LYS A 55 4.06 -18.03 -4.66
N GLY A 56 4.04 -16.85 -4.02
CA GLY A 56 3.21 -15.72 -4.37
C GLY A 56 3.57 -15.13 -5.73
N THR A 57 2.55 -14.75 -6.48
CA THR A 57 2.68 -14.02 -7.76
C THR A 57 2.19 -12.57 -7.65
N GLY A 58 1.97 -12.07 -6.42
CA GLY A 58 1.37 -10.75 -6.15
C GLY A 58 1.96 -10.06 -4.91
N PHE A 59 2.01 -8.72 -4.95
CA PHE A 59 2.38 -7.87 -3.81
C PHE A 59 1.14 -7.32 -3.12
N SER A 60 1.22 -7.07 -1.82
CA SER A 60 0.17 -6.34 -1.09
C SER A 60 0.76 -5.34 -0.12
N CYS A 61 0.27 -4.10 -0.22
CA CYS A 61 0.65 -2.97 0.60
C CYS A 61 0.49 -3.27 2.11
N GLY A 62 -0.59 -3.97 2.48
CA GLY A 62 -0.82 -4.40 3.87
C GLY A 62 0.22 -5.40 4.37
N PHE A 63 0.70 -6.33 3.55
CA PHE A 63 1.75 -7.27 3.96
C PHE A 63 3.09 -6.57 4.10
N THR A 64 3.43 -5.68 3.17
CA THR A 64 4.62 -4.85 3.24
C THR A 64 4.63 -3.99 4.51
N GLN A 65 3.53 -3.28 4.80
CA GLN A 65 3.41 -2.51 6.04
C GLN A 65 3.58 -3.41 7.27
N ASN A 66 2.93 -4.58 7.29
CA ASN A 66 3.00 -5.50 8.42
C ASN A 66 4.45 -5.93 8.71
N TRP A 67 5.18 -6.45 7.72
CA TRP A 67 6.54 -6.93 7.99
C TRP A 67 7.56 -5.81 8.19
N ALA A 68 7.39 -4.66 7.53
CA ALA A 68 8.22 -3.49 7.80
C ALA A 68 8.00 -3.00 9.25
N GLY A 69 6.76 -3.00 9.72
CA GLY A 69 6.41 -2.71 11.11
C GLY A 69 7.01 -3.70 12.11
N GLU A 70 7.12 -4.99 11.76
CA GLU A 70 7.77 -5.99 12.62
C GLU A 70 9.24 -5.67 12.87
N VAL A 71 9.93 -5.03 11.92
CA VAL A 71 11.30 -4.58 12.15
C VAL A 71 11.33 -3.56 13.29
N PHE A 72 10.37 -2.64 13.35
CA PHE A 72 10.32 -1.61 14.40
C PHE A 72 9.80 -2.12 15.74
N GLU A 73 8.76 -2.95 15.74
CA GLU A 73 7.97 -3.27 16.93
C GLU A 73 8.09 -4.72 17.40
N GLY A 74 8.75 -5.58 16.63
CA GLY A 74 8.73 -7.02 16.86
C GLY A 74 7.45 -7.67 16.35
N LEU A 75 7.40 -9.00 16.44
CA LEU A 75 6.27 -9.79 15.94
C LEU A 75 5.05 -9.66 16.88
N GLU A 76 5.31 -9.52 18.17
CA GLU A 76 4.35 -9.48 19.27
C GLU A 76 3.56 -8.17 19.36
N GLY A 77 4.16 -7.04 18.96
CA GLY A 77 3.55 -5.70 19.08
C GLY A 77 2.28 -5.50 18.23
N GLN A 78 2.04 -6.39 17.26
CA GLN A 78 0.92 -6.27 16.32
C GLN A 78 -0.34 -7.06 16.74
N TYR A 79 -0.30 -7.78 17.86
CA TYR A 79 -1.42 -8.61 18.33
C TYR A 79 -2.71 -7.83 18.62
N PRO A 80 -2.68 -6.70 19.37
CA PRO A 80 -3.90 -5.94 19.66
C PRO A 80 -4.60 -5.46 18.39
N TYR A 81 -3.82 -5.11 17.36
CA TYR A 81 -4.36 -4.66 16.09
C TYR A 81 -5.05 -5.77 15.29
N MET A 82 -4.45 -6.95 15.24
CA MET A 82 -4.97 -8.09 14.48
C MET A 82 -6.18 -8.74 15.14
N LEU A 83 -6.27 -8.75 16.47
CA LEU A 83 -7.44 -9.26 17.19
C LEU A 83 -8.64 -8.31 17.18
N ALA A 84 -8.39 -7.01 17.18
CA ALA A 84 -9.42 -5.99 17.31
C ALA A 84 -10.35 -5.87 16.09
N GLY A 85 -10.01 -6.49 14.95
CA GLY A 85 -10.88 -6.63 13.78
C GLY A 85 -11.46 -5.32 13.22
N GLY A 86 -10.77 -4.19 13.42
CA GLY A 86 -11.41 -2.87 13.38
C GLY A 86 -10.90 -1.89 12.34
N THR A 87 -10.02 -2.27 11.40
CA THR A 87 -9.60 -1.32 10.36
C THR A 87 -10.50 -1.28 9.15
N GLY A 88 -10.56 -0.11 8.53
CA GLY A 88 -11.39 0.12 7.36
C GLY A 88 -12.87 0.36 7.64
N ASP A 89 -13.24 0.59 8.91
CA ASP A 89 -14.57 1.11 9.23
C ASP A 89 -14.55 2.64 9.22
N ASN A 90 -15.14 3.23 8.19
CA ASN A 90 -15.31 4.68 8.06
C ASN A 90 -16.26 5.28 9.12
N LYS A 91 -16.97 4.45 9.89
CA LYS A 91 -17.86 4.85 10.98
C LYS A 91 -17.21 4.78 12.35
N ALA A 92 -16.03 4.17 12.47
CA ALA A 92 -15.28 4.10 13.73
C ALA A 92 -14.25 5.24 13.78
N PRO A 93 -14.49 6.33 14.54
CA PRO A 93 -13.53 7.43 14.67
C PRO A 93 -12.23 6.98 15.35
N ASN A 94 -12.33 5.95 16.20
CA ASN A 94 -11.21 5.25 16.79
C ASN A 94 -11.49 3.74 16.71
N THR A 95 -10.56 2.98 16.17
CA THR A 95 -10.67 1.52 16.13
C THR A 95 -10.17 0.93 17.45
N ALA A 96 -10.59 -0.28 17.79
CA ALA A 96 -10.01 -1.01 18.93
C ALA A 96 -8.50 -1.32 18.74
N ALA A 97 -8.00 -1.08 17.54
CA ALA A 97 -6.61 -1.21 17.15
C ALA A 97 -5.82 0.12 17.22
N GLU A 98 -6.42 1.16 17.84
CA GLU A 98 -5.88 2.51 18.06
C GLU A 98 -5.67 3.35 16.79
N TYR A 99 -6.23 2.93 15.66
CA TYR A 99 -6.27 3.76 14.47
C TYR A 99 -7.31 4.85 14.68
N LYS A 100 -6.95 6.09 14.33
CA LYS A 100 -7.87 7.22 14.36
C LYS A 100 -8.12 7.74 12.96
N ALA A 101 -9.33 8.21 12.69
CA ALA A 101 -9.65 8.81 11.42
C ALA A 101 -9.03 10.21 11.30
N TYR A 102 -8.45 10.54 10.14
CA TYR A 102 -7.88 11.87 9.85
C TYR A 102 -8.25 12.31 8.45
N TYR A 103 -8.76 13.53 8.31
CA TYR A 103 -9.16 14.07 7.01
C TYR A 103 -8.73 15.52 6.83
N GLY A 104 -8.25 15.83 5.63
CA GLY A 104 -7.86 17.18 5.25
C GLY A 104 -6.82 17.77 6.20
N ASP A 105 -7.13 18.93 6.79
CA ASP A 105 -6.23 19.64 7.71
C ASP A 105 -5.89 18.85 8.98
N GLU A 106 -6.71 17.86 9.38
CA GLU A 106 -6.41 16.98 10.52
C GLU A 106 -5.15 16.15 10.26
N VAL A 107 -4.90 15.75 9.01
CA VAL A 107 -3.66 15.05 8.63
C VAL A 107 -2.46 15.98 8.80
N THR A 108 -2.61 17.23 8.40
CA THR A 108 -1.56 18.25 8.54
C THR A 108 -1.27 18.52 10.01
N ALA A 109 -2.32 18.66 10.83
CA ALA A 109 -2.19 18.88 12.26
C ALA A 109 -1.48 17.71 12.95
N LEU A 110 -1.82 16.47 12.59
CA LEU A 110 -1.17 15.28 13.12
C LEU A 110 0.34 15.30 12.87
N PHE A 111 0.77 15.47 11.62
CA PHE A 111 2.21 15.44 11.33
C PHE A 111 2.94 16.62 11.98
N LYS A 112 2.30 17.78 12.13
CA LYS A 112 2.87 18.94 12.85
C LYS A 112 3.04 18.68 14.35
N GLU A 113 2.11 17.98 15.00
CA GLU A 113 2.18 17.61 16.41
C GLU A 113 3.49 16.88 16.75
N TYR A 114 3.88 15.95 15.89
CA TYR A 114 5.08 15.14 16.10
C TYR A 114 6.35 15.78 15.52
N ALA A 115 6.24 16.75 14.62
CA ALA A 115 7.33 17.25 13.80
C ALA A 115 8.53 17.79 14.60
N SER A 116 8.31 18.39 15.78
CA SER A 116 9.38 18.95 16.62
C SER A 116 9.96 17.97 17.63
N SER A 117 9.49 16.72 17.65
CA SER A 117 9.90 15.73 18.64
C SER A 117 11.37 15.33 18.50
N SER A 118 12.05 15.14 19.64
CA SER A 118 13.36 14.50 19.69
C SER A 118 13.30 12.97 19.52
N LYS A 119 12.10 12.39 19.61
CA LYS A 119 11.84 10.95 19.46
C LYS A 119 11.50 10.56 18.03
N SER A 120 11.65 9.27 17.70
CA SER A 120 11.19 8.70 16.44
C SER A 120 9.76 8.14 16.57
N TYR A 121 9.00 8.19 15.47
CA TYR A 121 7.65 7.64 15.40
C TYR A 121 7.42 6.88 14.11
N ILE A 122 6.54 5.89 14.19
CA ILE A 122 6.03 5.12 13.08
C ILE A 122 4.57 5.51 12.87
N PHE A 123 4.25 6.01 11.69
CA PHE A 123 2.89 6.28 11.25
C PHE A 123 2.43 5.13 10.37
N TYR A 124 1.52 4.31 10.89
CA TYR A 124 0.81 3.33 10.11
C TYR A 124 -0.37 4.01 9.46
N ILE A 125 -0.35 4.11 8.14
CA ILE A 125 -1.36 4.80 7.37
C ILE A 125 -2.18 3.77 6.60
N TYR A 126 -3.50 3.88 6.72
CA TYR A 126 -4.46 3.15 5.91
C TYR A 126 -5.35 4.17 5.21
N HIS A 127 -5.15 4.31 3.90
CA HIS A 127 -5.97 5.15 3.04
C HIS A 127 -6.89 4.26 2.20
N GLY A 128 -8.19 4.32 2.49
CA GLY A 128 -9.22 3.57 1.76
C GLY A 128 -10.10 4.50 0.93
N ALA A 129 -10.11 4.29 -0.38
CA ALA A 129 -11.20 4.66 -1.29
C ALA A 129 -11.50 3.43 -2.16
N ALA A 130 -12.08 3.57 -3.36
CA ALA A 130 -12.42 2.43 -4.22
C ALA A 130 -11.24 1.44 -4.51
N ALA A 131 -9.99 1.83 -4.26
CA ALA A 131 -8.89 0.90 -3.98
C ALA A 131 -8.19 1.29 -2.66
N ASP A 132 -7.93 0.31 -1.79
CA ASP A 132 -7.19 0.52 -0.55
C ASP A 132 -5.67 0.62 -0.79
N HIS A 133 -5.01 1.44 0.03
CA HIS A 133 -3.56 1.47 0.11
C HIS A 133 -3.09 1.67 1.55
N VAL A 134 -2.10 0.88 1.94
CA VAL A 134 -1.61 0.77 3.31
C VAL A 134 -0.10 0.89 3.31
N LEU A 135 0.46 1.77 4.15
CA LEU A 135 1.89 2.06 4.15
C LEU A 135 2.41 2.47 5.53
N LEU A 136 3.73 2.59 5.64
CA LEU A 136 4.41 3.04 6.84
C LEU A 136 5.23 4.30 6.54
N VAL A 137 5.17 5.29 7.43
CA VAL A 137 6.11 6.41 7.45
C VAL A 137 6.91 6.40 8.75
N GLU A 138 8.23 6.39 8.65
CA GLU A 138 9.15 6.58 9.77
C GLU A 138 9.47 8.07 9.89
N GLN A 139 9.16 8.69 11.02
CA GLN A 139 9.76 9.96 11.42
C GLN A 139 11.01 9.69 12.25
N LEU A 140 12.11 10.30 11.85
CA LEU A 140 13.39 10.18 12.54
C LEU A 140 13.50 11.16 13.71
N ALA A 141 14.12 10.69 14.78
CA ALA A 141 14.50 11.48 15.94
C ALA A 141 15.25 12.76 15.56
N ASN A 142 15.13 13.77 16.43
CA ASN A 142 15.81 15.05 16.31
C ASN A 142 15.59 15.72 14.94
N GLN A 143 14.38 15.61 14.39
CA GLN A 143 13.95 16.32 13.17
C GLN A 143 14.80 15.97 11.94
N GLN A 144 15.41 14.78 11.90
CA GLN A 144 16.26 14.38 10.78
C GLN A 144 15.47 14.18 9.47
N GLY A 145 14.15 14.01 9.56
CA GLY A 145 13.25 13.88 8.42
C GLY A 145 12.41 12.62 8.48
N TYR A 146 11.96 12.17 7.31
CA TYR A 146 11.02 11.07 7.18
C TYR A 146 11.48 10.03 6.16
N ARG A 147 11.05 8.78 6.30
CA ARG A 147 11.16 7.74 5.27
C ARG A 147 9.80 7.10 5.03
N VAL A 148 9.51 6.76 3.77
CA VAL A 148 8.27 6.09 3.38
C VAL A 148 8.57 4.67 2.94
N TYR A 149 7.88 3.70 3.52
CA TYR A 149 7.92 2.30 3.11
C TYR A 149 6.55 1.90 2.57
N GLN A 150 6.49 1.61 1.28
CA GLN A 150 5.27 1.18 0.61
C GLN A 150 5.54 0.20 -0.52
N SER A 151 4.52 -0.60 -0.81
CA SER A 151 4.34 -1.38 -2.02
C SER A 151 2.91 -1.11 -2.50
N TYR A 152 2.58 -1.35 -3.76
CA TYR A 152 1.21 -1.17 -4.25
C TYR A 152 0.65 -2.50 -4.73
N ASN A 153 -0.60 -2.77 -4.36
CA ASN A 153 -1.26 -4.05 -4.56
C ASN A 153 -1.09 -4.54 -6.00
N SER A 154 -0.31 -5.61 -6.17
CA SER A 154 0.02 -6.23 -7.45
C SER A 154 0.54 -5.26 -8.54
N VAL A 155 1.21 -4.16 -8.17
CA VAL A 155 1.86 -3.26 -9.14
C VAL A 155 3.36 -3.22 -8.91
N TYR A 156 3.78 -2.91 -7.68
CA TYR A 156 5.19 -2.87 -7.31
C TYR A 156 5.39 -3.33 -5.88
N SER A 157 6.56 -3.92 -5.64
CA SER A 157 7.02 -4.37 -4.32
C SER A 157 7.78 -3.29 -3.56
N LEU A 158 8.03 -3.52 -2.27
CA LEU A 158 8.94 -2.66 -1.51
C LEU A 158 10.34 -2.65 -2.12
N LYS A 159 10.81 -3.76 -2.72
CA LYS A 159 12.10 -3.79 -3.41
C LYS A 159 12.15 -2.78 -4.55
N ALA A 160 11.12 -2.72 -5.39
CA ALA A 160 11.05 -1.73 -6.46
C ALA A 160 10.99 -0.30 -5.90
N TRP A 161 10.24 -0.07 -4.82
CA TRP A 161 10.17 1.23 -4.16
C TRP A 161 11.52 1.69 -3.60
N LEU A 162 12.33 0.76 -3.08
CA LEU A 162 13.64 1.03 -2.48
C LEU A 162 14.81 0.91 -3.47
N GLU A 163 14.58 0.39 -4.67
CA GLU A 163 15.63 0.12 -5.66
C GLU A 163 16.36 1.41 -6.03
N PRO A 164 17.69 1.53 -5.88
CA PRO A 164 18.41 2.69 -6.41
C PRO A 164 18.33 2.74 -7.95
N GLY A 165 18.49 3.93 -8.53
CA GLY A 165 18.60 4.09 -9.99
C GLY A 165 17.38 4.71 -10.67
N ASN A 166 17.30 4.52 -11.98
CA ASN A 166 16.42 5.23 -12.91
C ASN A 166 15.27 4.34 -13.43
N THR A 167 14.52 4.84 -14.42
CA THR A 167 13.46 4.11 -15.12
C THR A 167 13.95 2.79 -15.74
N ASP A 168 15.16 2.74 -16.30
CA ASP A 168 15.70 1.50 -16.89
C ASP A 168 15.96 0.43 -15.82
N THR A 169 16.47 0.84 -14.66
CA THR A 169 16.69 -0.08 -13.52
C THR A 169 15.36 -0.61 -12.99
N LEU A 170 14.34 0.25 -12.87
CA LEU A 170 12.99 -0.16 -12.50
C LEU A 170 12.36 -1.06 -13.57
N ALA A 171 12.48 -0.74 -14.85
CA ALA A 171 11.96 -1.58 -15.94
C ALA A 171 12.60 -2.98 -15.93
N ALA A 172 13.87 -3.10 -15.54
CA ALA A 172 14.54 -4.39 -15.39
C ALA A 172 13.98 -5.24 -14.25
N LEU A 173 13.24 -4.63 -13.30
CA LEU A 173 12.49 -5.31 -12.26
C LEU A 173 11.11 -5.81 -12.71
N TRP A 174 10.82 -5.77 -14.02
CA TRP A 174 9.62 -6.36 -14.60
C TRP A 174 9.84 -7.81 -15.03
N GLY A 175 8.92 -8.71 -14.66
CA GLY A 175 8.96 -10.09 -15.11
C GLY A 175 8.45 -11.09 -14.08
N PRO A 176 8.41 -12.38 -14.44
CA PRO A 176 7.96 -13.45 -13.53
C PRO A 176 9.09 -14.05 -12.66
N ASP A 177 10.34 -13.72 -12.95
CA ASP A 177 11.51 -14.22 -12.22
C ASP A 177 11.62 -13.52 -10.85
N PRO A 178 11.86 -14.19 -9.72
CA PRO A 178 12.07 -13.55 -8.42
C PRO A 178 13.13 -12.43 -8.38
N SER A 179 14.12 -12.46 -9.27
CA SER A 179 15.14 -11.38 -9.40
C SER A 179 14.65 -10.18 -10.22
N LYS A 180 13.56 -10.33 -10.97
CA LYS A 180 12.91 -9.33 -11.82
C LYS A 180 11.42 -9.22 -11.52
N GLY A 181 10.98 -9.72 -10.38
CA GLY A 181 9.57 -9.99 -10.10
C GLY A 181 8.90 -8.87 -9.36
N HIS A 182 9.55 -7.71 -9.29
CA HIS A 182 9.32 -6.67 -8.29
C HIS A 182 8.44 -5.53 -8.81
N LEU A 183 8.19 -5.51 -10.12
CA LEU A 183 7.10 -4.85 -10.81
C LEU A 183 6.29 -5.90 -11.58
N ILE A 184 4.99 -5.92 -11.38
CA ILE A 184 4.09 -6.91 -11.99
C ILE A 184 2.77 -6.24 -12.41
N PRO A 185 1.99 -6.83 -13.33
CA PRO A 185 0.65 -6.35 -13.61
C PRO A 185 -0.28 -6.61 -12.43
N ASN A 186 -1.29 -5.75 -12.25
CA ASN A 186 -2.29 -5.87 -11.18
C ASN A 186 -3.32 -6.97 -11.46
N ASN A 187 -2.86 -8.21 -11.58
CA ASN A 187 -3.65 -9.35 -12.05
C ASN A 187 -4.90 -9.61 -11.20
N LYS A 188 -4.87 -9.30 -9.90
CA LYS A 188 -6.05 -9.40 -9.02
C LYS A 188 -7.16 -8.48 -9.50
N LEU A 189 -6.82 -7.22 -9.77
CA LEU A 189 -7.80 -6.23 -10.22
C LEU A 189 -8.13 -6.35 -11.70
N TYR A 190 -7.17 -6.82 -12.52
CA TYR A 190 -7.41 -7.16 -13.91
C TYR A 190 -8.44 -8.28 -14.02
N GLY A 191 -8.32 -9.32 -13.19
CA GLY A 191 -9.31 -10.38 -13.11
C GLY A 191 -10.68 -9.88 -12.67
N ILE A 192 -10.74 -8.95 -11.70
CA ILE A 192 -12.02 -8.35 -11.25
C ILE A 192 -12.68 -7.57 -12.38
N ILE A 193 -11.97 -6.64 -13.02
CA ILE A 193 -12.54 -5.80 -14.08
C ILE A 193 -12.89 -6.62 -15.31
N ASP A 194 -12.04 -7.56 -15.71
CA ASP A 194 -12.33 -8.47 -16.83
C ASP A 194 -13.55 -9.34 -16.55
N ASN A 195 -13.70 -9.83 -15.30
CA ASN A 195 -14.88 -10.57 -14.89
C ASN A 195 -16.15 -9.70 -14.88
N ILE A 196 -16.06 -8.43 -14.47
CA ILE A 196 -17.20 -7.49 -14.52
C ILE A 196 -17.64 -7.29 -15.98
N ILE A 197 -16.72 -7.02 -16.89
CA ILE A 197 -17.02 -6.84 -18.32
C ILE A 197 -17.62 -8.14 -18.88
N THR A 198 -16.94 -9.27 -18.69
CA THR A 198 -17.36 -10.58 -19.20
C THR A 198 -18.75 -10.95 -18.68
N THR A 199 -19.01 -10.81 -17.38
CA THR A 199 -20.30 -11.14 -16.77
C THR A 199 -21.42 -10.21 -17.25
N THR A 200 -21.16 -8.90 -17.31
CA THR A 200 -22.14 -7.90 -17.76
C THR A 200 -22.60 -8.14 -19.21
N PHE A 201 -21.70 -8.65 -20.05
CA PHE A 201 -21.97 -8.88 -21.47
C PHE A 201 -22.02 -10.35 -21.88
N ASN A 202 -22.33 -11.26 -20.95
CA ASN A 202 -22.47 -12.70 -21.19
C ASN A 202 -21.31 -13.32 -22.00
N GLY A 203 -20.08 -12.87 -21.76
CA GLY A 203 -18.87 -13.36 -22.41
C GLY A 203 -18.58 -12.79 -23.81
N THR A 204 -19.39 -11.86 -24.31
CA THR A 204 -19.21 -11.27 -25.65
C THR A 204 -18.01 -10.30 -25.69
N PHE A 205 -17.73 -9.65 -24.57
CA PHE A 205 -16.67 -8.65 -24.44
C PHE A 205 -15.76 -8.97 -23.26
N SER A 206 -14.54 -8.44 -23.31
CA SER A 206 -13.51 -8.55 -22.27
C SER A 206 -12.73 -7.23 -22.21
N ALA A 207 -11.81 -7.08 -21.26
CA ALA A 207 -10.92 -5.93 -21.25
C ALA A 207 -10.10 -5.85 -22.57
N ALA A 208 -9.68 -6.99 -23.11
CA ALA A 208 -8.92 -7.06 -24.36
C ALA A 208 -9.78 -6.86 -25.63
N ASN A 209 -11.08 -7.07 -25.54
CA ASN A 209 -12.05 -6.82 -26.61
C ASN A 209 -13.26 -6.06 -26.04
N PRO A 210 -13.12 -4.74 -25.83
CA PRO A 210 -14.11 -3.99 -25.08
C PRO A 210 -15.41 -3.77 -25.88
N PRO A 211 -16.56 -3.62 -25.17
CA PRO A 211 -17.81 -3.28 -25.82
C PRO A 211 -17.75 -1.94 -26.54
N PRO A 212 -18.47 -1.78 -27.67
CA PRO A 212 -18.51 -0.51 -28.39
C PRO A 212 -19.18 0.57 -27.53
N ILE A 213 -18.76 1.82 -27.70
CA ILE A 213 -19.32 2.98 -26.97
C ILE A 213 -20.85 3.09 -27.09
N THR A 214 -21.42 2.66 -28.21
CA THR A 214 -22.88 2.64 -28.44
C THR A 214 -23.64 1.72 -27.51
N LEU A 215 -22.97 0.72 -26.91
CA LEU A 215 -23.55 -0.24 -25.98
C LEU A 215 -23.42 0.20 -24.52
N VAL A 216 -22.33 0.88 -24.16
CA VAL A 216 -21.97 1.16 -22.76
C VAL A 216 -21.94 2.65 -22.38
N GLY A 217 -22.17 3.51 -23.35
CA GLY A 217 -22.10 4.96 -23.16
C GLY A 217 -20.66 5.48 -23.01
N PRO A 218 -20.52 6.82 -22.96
CA PRO A 218 -19.22 7.47 -23.00
C PRO A 218 -18.35 7.25 -21.76
N ASP A 219 -18.95 7.22 -20.56
CA ASP A 219 -18.19 7.13 -19.32
C ASP A 219 -17.54 5.75 -19.12
N PHE A 220 -18.28 4.67 -19.38
CA PHE A 220 -17.73 3.31 -19.23
C PHE A 220 -16.70 3.01 -20.32
N HIS A 221 -16.94 3.51 -21.55
CA HIS A 221 -15.94 3.42 -22.62
C HIS A 221 -14.65 4.20 -22.28
N ALA A 222 -14.78 5.38 -21.67
CA ALA A 222 -13.63 6.16 -21.19
C ALA A 222 -12.89 5.43 -20.06
N PHE A 223 -13.61 4.77 -19.15
CA PHE A 223 -13.01 3.93 -18.11
C PHE A 223 -12.19 2.77 -18.68
N ILE A 224 -12.72 2.03 -19.66
CA ILE A 224 -11.98 0.97 -20.34
C ILE A 224 -10.73 1.53 -21.03
N THR A 225 -10.85 2.68 -21.70
CA THR A 225 -9.71 3.34 -22.37
C THR A 225 -8.62 3.72 -21.36
N TYR A 226 -9.03 4.31 -20.23
CA TYR A 226 -8.15 4.59 -19.10
C TYR A 226 -7.47 3.33 -18.57
N TRP A 227 -8.24 2.28 -18.35
CA TRP A 227 -7.79 0.99 -17.84
C TRP A 227 -6.68 0.39 -18.72
N LEU A 228 -6.92 0.31 -20.03
CA LEU A 228 -5.97 -0.26 -20.99
C LEU A 228 -4.71 0.59 -21.19
N ASN A 229 -4.86 1.92 -21.20
CA ASN A 229 -3.77 2.80 -21.59
C ASN A 229 -2.93 3.32 -20.42
N GLN A 230 -3.48 3.36 -19.20
CA GLN A 230 -2.80 3.87 -18.02
C GLN A 230 -2.69 2.80 -16.93
N ALA A 231 -3.83 2.31 -16.43
CA ALA A 231 -3.85 1.41 -15.26
C ALA A 231 -3.12 0.08 -15.50
N THR A 232 -2.99 -0.33 -16.76
CA THR A 232 -2.33 -1.58 -17.14
C THR A 232 -1.06 -1.44 -17.98
N ASN A 233 -0.68 -0.20 -18.32
CA ASN A 233 0.45 0.07 -19.18
C ASN A 233 1.77 0.03 -18.40
N LYS A 234 2.65 -0.91 -18.76
CA LYS A 234 3.92 -1.15 -18.07
C LYS A 234 4.83 0.08 -18.06
N THR A 235 4.93 0.78 -19.18
CA THR A 235 5.79 1.96 -19.30
C THR A 235 5.27 3.06 -18.39
N GLN A 236 3.96 3.33 -18.44
CA GLN A 236 3.33 4.32 -17.56
C GLN A 236 3.52 3.98 -16.08
N ILE A 237 3.34 2.70 -15.70
CA ILE A 237 3.58 2.23 -14.33
C ILE A 237 5.04 2.48 -13.92
N VAL A 238 6.02 2.13 -14.75
CA VAL A 238 7.44 2.36 -14.45
C VAL A 238 7.71 3.85 -14.25
N ASP A 239 7.16 4.70 -15.10
CA ASP A 239 7.34 6.15 -15.04
C ASP A 239 6.69 6.75 -13.79
N ASP A 240 5.47 6.32 -13.44
CA ASP A 240 4.75 6.78 -12.24
C ASP A 240 5.48 6.33 -10.96
N VAL A 241 5.91 5.06 -10.90
CA VAL A 241 6.71 4.54 -9.79
C VAL A 241 7.99 5.36 -9.65
N TYR A 242 8.71 5.58 -10.76
CA TYR A 242 9.96 6.34 -10.72
C TYR A 242 9.76 7.79 -10.26
N LYS A 243 8.74 8.48 -10.80
CA LYS A 243 8.41 9.86 -10.46
C LYS A 243 8.08 10.01 -8.98
N SER A 244 7.25 9.12 -8.43
CA SER A 244 6.89 9.13 -7.01
C SER A 244 8.09 8.76 -6.13
N LYS A 245 8.82 7.71 -6.50
CA LYS A 245 10.00 7.23 -5.78
C LYS A 245 11.10 8.29 -5.68
N VAL A 246 11.37 9.06 -6.73
CA VAL A 246 12.38 10.14 -6.67
C VAL A 246 12.05 11.15 -5.58
N LYS A 247 10.76 11.43 -5.38
CA LYS A 247 10.29 12.34 -4.32
C LYS A 247 10.32 11.66 -2.95
N TYR A 248 9.78 10.46 -2.82
CA TYR A 248 9.42 9.90 -1.51
C TYR A 248 10.01 8.52 -1.19
N GLY A 249 10.64 7.86 -2.15
CA GLY A 249 11.13 6.48 -2.04
C GLY A 249 12.65 6.34 -1.99
N GLY A 250 13.13 5.18 -2.44
CA GLY A 250 14.57 4.87 -2.50
C GLY A 250 15.26 4.77 -1.13
N GLY A 251 14.49 4.61 -0.05
CA GLY A 251 15.02 4.57 1.33
C GLY A 251 15.66 5.87 1.82
N ARG A 252 15.53 6.95 1.03
CA ARG A 252 16.14 8.24 1.35
C ARG A 252 15.45 8.88 2.56
N ILE A 253 16.19 9.73 3.26
CA ILE A 253 15.62 10.62 4.25
C ILE A 253 15.05 11.84 3.52
N ILE A 254 13.75 12.06 3.65
CA ILE A 254 13.03 13.22 3.13
C ILE A 254 13.13 14.32 4.19
N PRO A 255 13.74 15.48 3.88
CA PRO A 255 13.77 16.62 4.79
C PRO A 255 12.37 17.03 5.24
N GLN A 256 12.25 17.50 6.48
CA GLN A 256 10.96 17.84 7.07
C GLN A 256 10.14 18.85 6.24
N ALA A 257 10.76 19.91 5.74
CA ALA A 257 10.07 20.89 4.90
C ALA A 257 9.51 20.23 3.62
N GLU A 258 10.33 19.45 2.92
CA GLU A 258 9.91 18.74 1.71
C GLU A 258 8.78 17.73 1.98
N PHE A 259 8.86 17.00 3.10
CA PHE A 259 7.83 16.05 3.50
C PHE A 259 6.50 16.75 3.79
N HIS A 260 6.51 17.88 4.51
CA HIS A 260 5.29 18.59 4.86
C HIS A 260 4.67 19.32 3.66
N GLU A 261 5.49 20.02 2.86
CA GLU A 261 5.04 20.80 1.71
C GLU A 261 4.63 19.93 0.52
N GLY A 262 5.27 18.77 0.36
CA GLY A 262 4.95 17.81 -0.70
C GLY A 262 3.99 16.71 -0.22
N TYR A 263 4.50 15.80 0.61
CA TYR A 263 3.82 14.56 0.96
C TYR A 263 2.54 14.79 1.78
N VAL A 264 2.64 15.52 2.90
CA VAL A 264 1.50 15.81 3.80
C VAL A 264 0.47 16.70 3.12
N ALA A 265 0.89 17.73 2.39
CA ALA A 265 -0.01 18.58 1.62
C ALA A 265 -0.79 17.79 0.55
N THR A 266 -0.13 16.84 -0.12
CA THR A 266 -0.79 15.97 -1.11
C THR A 266 -1.81 15.04 -0.44
N PHE A 267 -1.48 14.46 0.73
CA PHE A 267 -2.43 13.68 1.53
C PHE A 267 -3.62 14.51 1.99
N ASN A 268 -3.40 15.72 2.50
CA ASN A 268 -4.46 16.65 2.91
C ASN A 268 -5.43 16.86 1.73
N LYS A 269 -4.90 17.25 0.57
CA LYS A 269 -5.68 17.47 -0.65
C LYS A 269 -6.53 16.25 -1.06
N LEU A 270 -5.91 15.06 -1.12
CA LEU A 270 -6.62 13.83 -1.47
C LEU A 270 -7.73 13.53 -0.48
N THR A 271 -7.41 13.57 0.82
CA THR A 271 -8.33 13.14 1.87
C THR A 271 -9.50 14.09 2.06
N ALA A 272 -9.29 15.39 1.87
CA ALA A 272 -10.35 16.38 1.82
C ALA A 272 -11.29 16.12 0.64
N TRP A 273 -10.75 15.95 -0.56
CA TRP A 273 -11.57 15.74 -1.75
C TRP A 273 -12.39 14.45 -1.66
N TYR A 274 -11.77 13.33 -1.28
CA TYR A 274 -12.48 12.06 -1.17
C TYR A 274 -13.54 12.07 -0.06
N LYS A 275 -13.30 12.72 1.08
CA LYS A 275 -14.30 12.87 2.15
C LYS A 275 -15.55 13.59 1.65
N ASP A 276 -15.39 14.65 0.86
CA ASP A 276 -16.50 15.47 0.38
C ASP A 276 -17.23 14.85 -0.82
N ASN A 277 -16.54 14.02 -1.61
CA ASN A 277 -17.05 13.55 -2.90
C ASN A 277 -17.39 12.05 -2.92
N LEU A 278 -16.76 11.22 -2.11
CA LEU A 278 -16.95 9.77 -2.09
C LEU A 278 -18.04 9.37 -1.08
N VAL A 279 -19.24 9.93 -1.30
CA VAL A 279 -20.50 9.49 -0.70
C VAL A 279 -21.10 8.35 -1.52
N ALA A 280 -21.73 7.38 -0.85
CA ALA A 280 -22.40 6.27 -1.53
C ALA A 280 -23.40 6.80 -2.58
N GLY A 281 -23.25 6.36 -3.84
CA GLY A 281 -24.05 6.83 -4.97
C GLY A 281 -23.65 8.18 -5.59
N GLY A 282 -22.51 8.77 -5.19
CA GLY A 282 -22.00 10.01 -5.78
C GLY A 282 -21.55 9.86 -7.24
N ASN A 283 -21.88 10.83 -8.09
CA ASN A 283 -21.45 10.94 -9.50
C ASN A 283 -20.30 11.95 -9.67
N ALA A 284 -19.61 12.32 -8.58
CA ALA A 284 -18.51 13.26 -8.65
C ALA A 284 -17.45 12.73 -9.62
N ARG A 285 -16.95 13.60 -10.51
CA ARG A 285 -15.89 13.24 -11.45
C ARG A 285 -14.55 13.60 -10.85
N MET A 286 -13.59 12.66 -10.88
CA MET A 286 -12.26 12.89 -10.33
C MET A 286 -11.53 13.99 -11.11
N PRO A 287 -11.15 15.11 -10.46
CA PRO A 287 -10.34 16.13 -11.10
C PRO A 287 -8.94 15.60 -11.46
N GLN A 288 -8.33 16.15 -12.52
CA GLN A 288 -6.98 15.76 -12.95
C GLN A 288 -5.95 15.95 -11.83
N ASP A 289 -6.07 17.04 -11.08
CA ASP A 289 -5.12 17.40 -10.03
C ASP A 289 -5.25 16.53 -8.77
N ILE A 290 -6.38 15.81 -8.60
CA ILE A 290 -6.58 14.77 -7.57
C ILE A 290 -6.03 13.44 -8.07
N PHE A 291 -6.26 13.11 -9.34
CA PHE A 291 -5.65 11.94 -9.96
C PHE A 291 -4.12 12.01 -9.92
N ASP A 292 -3.54 13.17 -10.27
CA ASP A 292 -2.10 13.40 -10.23
C ASP A 292 -1.55 13.34 -8.79
N ALA A 293 -2.32 13.80 -7.80
CA ALA A 293 -1.95 13.70 -6.39
C ALA A 293 -1.89 12.22 -5.93
N TRP A 294 -2.78 11.37 -6.43
CA TRP A 294 -2.76 9.94 -6.16
C TRP A 294 -1.53 9.27 -6.75
N THR A 295 -1.27 9.48 -8.04
CA THR A 295 -0.10 8.90 -8.73
C THR A 295 1.21 9.40 -8.13
N ASP A 296 1.28 10.68 -7.75
CA ASP A 296 2.46 11.26 -7.12
C ASP A 296 2.78 10.64 -5.75
N LEU A 297 1.77 10.30 -4.93
CA LEU A 297 2.00 9.66 -3.63
C LEU A 297 2.27 8.16 -3.73
N TYR A 298 1.52 7.47 -4.57
CA TYR A 298 1.51 6.01 -4.58
C TYR A 298 2.28 5.40 -5.74
N GLY A 299 2.79 6.19 -6.68
CA GLY A 299 3.56 5.69 -7.81
C GLY A 299 2.78 4.73 -8.70
N SER A 300 1.45 4.78 -8.66
CA SER A 300 0.57 3.95 -9.47
C SER A 300 -0.75 4.67 -9.71
N PRO A 301 -1.34 4.57 -10.91
CA PRO A 301 -2.69 5.03 -11.16
C PRO A 301 -3.70 4.36 -10.22
N ASN A 302 -4.75 5.10 -9.84
CA ASN A 302 -5.87 4.52 -9.10
C ASN A 302 -6.62 3.57 -10.03
N PRO A 303 -6.68 2.28 -9.74
CA PRO A 303 -7.07 1.32 -10.76
C PRO A 303 -8.58 1.30 -11.07
N VAL A 304 -9.39 2.04 -10.32
CA VAL A 304 -10.86 2.03 -10.46
C VAL A 304 -11.43 3.42 -10.79
N VAL A 305 -10.66 4.49 -10.59
CA VAL A 305 -11.09 5.86 -10.94
C VAL A 305 -9.93 6.62 -11.56
N GLY A 306 -10.11 7.08 -12.79
CA GLY A 306 -9.19 7.95 -13.51
C GLY A 306 -9.70 9.39 -13.60
N ALA A 307 -8.84 10.31 -14.05
CA ALA A 307 -9.22 11.71 -14.25
C ALA A 307 -10.43 11.84 -15.20
N GLY A 308 -11.40 12.69 -14.81
CA GLY A 308 -12.64 12.93 -15.54
C GLY A 308 -13.69 11.82 -15.41
N LEU A 309 -13.36 10.67 -14.83
CA LEU A 309 -14.30 9.56 -14.65
C LEU A 309 -15.12 9.75 -13.37
N PRO A 310 -16.39 9.31 -13.37
CA PRO A 310 -17.20 9.34 -12.17
C PRO A 310 -16.69 8.30 -11.17
N ILE A 311 -16.66 8.65 -9.88
CA ILE A 311 -16.13 7.79 -8.81
C ILE A 311 -16.89 6.47 -8.62
N ASN A 312 -18.12 6.38 -9.15
CA ASN A 312 -18.98 5.21 -9.08
C ASN A 312 -19.05 4.45 -10.41
N ILE A 313 -18.08 4.65 -11.32
CA ILE A 313 -18.10 4.04 -12.65
C ILE A 313 -18.13 2.50 -12.61
N VAL A 314 -17.56 1.91 -11.55
CA VAL A 314 -17.73 0.49 -11.22
C VAL A 314 -18.51 0.39 -9.91
N ALA A 315 -19.84 0.22 -10.02
CA ALA A 315 -20.75 0.23 -8.87
C ALA A 315 -20.45 -0.88 -7.85
N GLU A 316 -19.89 -1.99 -8.31
CA GLU A 316 -19.51 -3.16 -7.52
C GLU A 316 -18.27 -2.92 -6.64
N ILE A 317 -17.52 -1.83 -6.86
CA ILE A 317 -16.30 -1.47 -6.12
C ILE A 317 -16.52 -0.24 -5.23
N GLN A 318 -17.79 0.06 -4.87
CA GLN A 318 -18.11 1.13 -3.93
C GLN A 318 -17.68 0.78 -2.50
N LEU A 319 -16.44 1.09 -2.16
CA LEU A 319 -15.96 1.06 -0.79
C LEU A 319 -16.15 2.43 -0.14
N PRO A 320 -16.63 2.48 1.12
CA PRO A 320 -16.67 3.73 1.85
C PRO A 320 -15.27 4.34 1.95
N TYR A 321 -15.20 5.67 1.80
CA TYR A 321 -13.94 6.38 2.02
C TYR A 321 -13.55 6.40 3.50
N PHE A 322 -12.27 6.16 3.76
CA PHE A 322 -11.66 6.38 5.07
C PHE A 322 -10.17 6.69 4.95
N MET A 323 -9.65 7.40 5.94
CA MET A 323 -8.22 7.58 6.15
C MET A 323 -7.95 7.42 7.63
N GLN A 324 -7.18 6.40 7.98
CA GLN A 324 -6.93 6.00 9.35
C GLN A 324 -5.43 5.95 9.60
N ILE A 325 -4.98 6.56 10.70
CA ILE A 325 -3.56 6.59 11.08
C ILE A 325 -3.41 6.13 12.53
N LYS A 326 -2.45 5.23 12.76
CA LYS A 326 -1.93 4.89 14.09
C LYS A 326 -0.50 5.43 14.20
N VAL A 327 -0.18 6.04 15.34
CA VAL A 327 1.17 6.54 15.63
C VAL A 327 1.77 5.72 16.76
N VAL A 328 2.98 5.21 16.55
CA VAL A 328 3.73 4.43 17.55
C VAL A 328 5.09 5.07 17.77
N GLU A 329 5.44 5.33 19.03
CA GLU A 329 6.81 5.74 19.39
C GLU A 329 7.77 4.57 19.20
N THR A 330 8.90 4.79 18.54
CA THR A 330 9.96 3.79 18.41
C THR A 330 11.31 4.34 18.86
N THR A 331 12.12 3.49 19.45
CA THR A 331 13.51 3.83 19.81
C THR A 331 14.50 3.39 18.72
N GLY A 332 14.06 2.55 17.77
CA GLY A 332 14.93 1.89 16.79
C GLY A 332 15.98 0.95 17.40
N ALA A 333 16.03 0.80 18.72
CA ALA A 333 17.11 0.14 19.45
C ALA A 333 17.12 -1.40 19.26
N ASP A 334 16.01 -1.97 18.78
CA ASP A 334 15.80 -3.41 18.70
C ASP A 334 15.56 -3.94 17.28
N CYS A 335 15.69 -3.08 16.26
CA CYS A 335 15.38 -3.46 14.88
C CYS A 335 16.19 -4.67 14.40
N TRP A 336 17.45 -4.75 14.79
CA TRP A 336 18.30 -5.90 14.45
C TRP A 336 17.84 -7.20 15.13
N ARG A 337 17.40 -7.14 16.39
CA ARG A 337 16.87 -8.30 17.13
C ARG A 337 15.58 -8.80 16.48
N ASN A 338 14.69 -7.88 16.12
CA ASN A 338 13.43 -8.20 15.45
C ASN A 338 13.66 -8.78 14.05
N ALA A 339 14.62 -8.20 13.31
CA ALA A 339 15.05 -8.70 12.01
C ALA A 339 15.55 -10.14 12.08
N LYS A 340 16.27 -10.50 13.14
CA LYS A 340 16.80 -11.86 13.33
C LYS A 340 15.67 -12.90 13.36
N GLY A 341 14.57 -12.62 14.08
CA GLY A 341 13.38 -13.46 14.06
C GLY A 341 12.76 -13.56 12.66
N LEU A 342 12.72 -12.45 11.93
CA LEU A 342 12.20 -12.41 10.57
C LEU A 342 13.07 -13.20 9.58
N TYR A 343 14.39 -13.07 9.63
CA TYR A 343 15.35 -13.84 8.83
C TYR A 343 15.26 -15.34 9.11
N ALA A 344 15.16 -15.73 10.38
CA ALA A 344 14.95 -17.13 10.76
C ALA A 344 13.67 -17.68 10.13
N SER A 345 12.57 -16.90 10.12
CA SER A 345 11.32 -17.30 9.48
C SER A 345 11.47 -17.50 7.95
N LEU A 346 12.43 -16.84 7.30
CA LEU A 346 12.68 -16.98 5.86
C LEU A 346 13.52 -18.22 5.49
N ASN A 347 14.04 -18.99 6.46
CA ASN A 347 14.98 -20.09 6.25
C ASN A 347 16.19 -19.67 5.39
N LYS A 348 16.71 -18.46 5.61
CA LYS A 348 17.92 -17.95 4.95
C LYS A 348 19.09 -17.98 5.94
N PRO A 349 20.28 -18.47 5.54
CA PRO A 349 21.47 -18.28 6.35
C PRO A 349 21.75 -16.79 6.50
N TYR A 350 22.18 -16.41 7.69
CA TYR A 350 22.51 -15.03 8.08
C TYR A 350 23.66 -14.45 7.26
#